data_AF-A0A7S0PLW7-F1
#
_entry.id   AF-A0A7S0PLW7-F1
#
_cell.length_a   1.000
_cell.length_b   1.000
_cell.length_c   1.000
_cell.angle_alpha   90.00
_cell.angle_beta   90.00
_cell.angle_gamma   90.00
#
_symmetry.space_group_name_H-M   'P 1'
#
loop_
_entity.id
_entity.type
_entity.pdbx_description
1 polymer ?
#
loop_
_entity_poly.entity_id
_entity_poly.type
_entity_poly.pdbx_seq_one_letter_code
_entity_poly.pdbx_strand_id
1 'polypeptide(L)'
;DGGLWEFPSAIETTEPSDGEDFYAKCAAVVDACTAGGTAGGSSGKVRVSRVSPLGEVTHTFSHVRHTYVAQHEVWETLDEVSDEVSEKRGGGGTGGAREWRWVTATELETLGLSSGVRKIYELLTKREKAKKAPRESAIGKLFAKKAKRGE
;
A
#
# COMPACT_ATOMS: atom_id res chain seq x y z
N ASP A 1 10.19 -0.04 -22.97
CA ASP A 1 8.81 0.49 -23.03
C ASP A 1 8.46 1.21 -21.75
N GLY A 2 8.37 2.54 -21.81
CA GLY A 2 8.23 3.44 -20.66
C GLY A 2 6.78 3.56 -20.17
N GLY A 3 6.20 2.45 -19.72
CA GLY A 3 4.93 2.45 -19.01
C GLY A 3 5.06 3.09 -17.62
N LEU A 4 4.02 3.79 -17.16
CA LEU A 4 3.93 4.27 -15.78
C LEU A 4 3.73 3.07 -14.85
N TRP A 5 4.47 3.01 -13.75
CA TRP A 5 4.28 1.99 -12.71
C TRP A 5 3.03 2.30 -11.89
N GLU A 6 2.28 1.25 -11.55
CA GLU A 6 1.06 1.34 -10.74
C GLU A 6 1.08 0.33 -9.59
N PHE A 7 0.25 0.57 -8.57
CA PHE A 7 0.03 -0.42 -7.51
C PHE A 7 -0.83 -1.59 -8.03
N PRO A 8 -0.64 -2.81 -7.49
CA PRO A 8 -1.52 -3.93 -7.77
C PRO A 8 -2.98 -3.54 -7.46
N SER A 9 -3.86 -3.70 -8.44
CA SER A 9 -5.26 -3.26 -8.35
C SER A 9 -6.18 -4.23 -9.05
N ALA A 10 -7.35 -4.45 -8.46
CA ALA A 10 -8.49 -5.07 -9.13
C ALA A 10 -9.29 -3.96 -9.83
N ILE A 11 -9.73 -4.21 -11.06
CA ILE A 11 -10.60 -3.30 -11.79
C ILE A 11 -12.03 -3.70 -11.48
N GLU A 12 -12.79 -2.76 -10.91
CA GLU A 12 -14.22 -2.90 -10.71
C GLU A 12 -14.94 -2.01 -11.73
N THR A 13 -15.75 -2.63 -12.58
CA THR A 13 -16.60 -1.93 -13.56
C THR A 13 -18.07 -1.99 -13.20
N THR A 14 -18.43 -2.73 -12.15
CA THR A 14 -19.81 -2.96 -11.74
C THR A 14 -20.00 -2.42 -10.32
N GLU A 15 -21.15 -1.83 -10.04
CA GLU A 15 -21.48 -1.45 -8.66
C GLU A 15 -21.46 -2.71 -7.78
N PRO A 16 -20.79 -2.69 -6.62
CA PRO A 16 -20.74 -3.84 -5.73
C PRO A 16 -22.15 -4.18 -5.28
N SER A 17 -22.46 -5.47 -5.26
CA SER A 17 -23.75 -5.95 -4.75
C SER A 17 -23.83 -5.81 -3.22
N ASP A 18 -25.03 -5.62 -2.69
CA ASP A 18 -25.24 -5.53 -1.24
C ASP A 18 -24.71 -6.79 -0.54
N GLY A 19 -23.73 -6.61 0.35
CA GLY A 19 -23.09 -7.70 1.09
C GLY A 19 -21.85 -8.31 0.43
N GLU A 20 -21.41 -7.82 -0.73
CA GLU A 20 -20.15 -8.21 -1.35
C GLU A 20 -18.96 -7.60 -0.58
N ASP A 21 -17.95 -8.43 -0.26
CA ASP A 21 -16.68 -7.93 0.25
C ASP A 21 -15.92 -7.24 -0.88
N PHE A 22 -16.01 -5.91 -0.89
CA PHE A 22 -15.36 -5.03 -1.86
C PHE A 22 -13.86 -5.35 -2.04
N TYR A 23 -13.17 -5.80 -0.99
CA TYR A 23 -11.72 -6.06 -1.03
C TYR A 23 -11.36 -7.49 -1.46
N ALA A 24 -12.32 -8.40 -1.60
CA ALA A 24 -12.05 -9.79 -1.96
C ALA A 24 -11.31 -9.93 -3.29
N LYS A 25 -11.59 -9.05 -4.26
CA LYS A 25 -10.92 -9.04 -5.57
C LYS A 25 -9.45 -8.60 -5.47
N CYS A 26 -9.09 -7.79 -4.47
CA CYS A 26 -7.71 -7.40 -4.22
C CYS A 26 -6.86 -8.59 -3.74
N ALA A 27 -7.44 -9.48 -2.94
CA ALA A 27 -6.75 -10.68 -2.46
C ALA A 27 -6.24 -11.55 -3.61
N ALA A 28 -7.05 -11.76 -4.66
CA ALA A 28 -6.65 -12.53 -5.83
C ALA A 28 -5.48 -11.89 -6.61
N VAL A 29 -5.44 -10.55 -6.68
CA VAL A 29 -4.33 -9.81 -7.33
C VAL A 29 -3.04 -9.96 -6.53
N VAL A 30 -3.14 -9.87 -5.22
CA VAL A 30 -2.03 -10.04 -4.28
C VAL A 30 -1.51 -11.48 -4.29
N ASP A 31 -2.40 -12.47 -4.30
CA ASP A 31 -2.07 -13.88 -4.42
C ASP A 31 -1.35 -14.16 -5.75
N ALA A 32 -1.78 -13.56 -6.86
CA ALA A 32 -1.07 -13.67 -8.13
C ALA A 32 0.35 -13.09 -8.07
N CYS A 33 0.54 -11.98 -7.35
CA CYS A 33 1.87 -11.42 -7.11
C CYS A 33 2.76 -12.32 -6.24
N THR A 34 2.19 -13.20 -5.41
CA THR A 34 2.96 -13.96 -4.39
C THR A 34 3.10 -15.44 -4.70
N ALA A 35 2.16 -16.02 -5.45
CA ALA A 35 2.13 -17.42 -5.85
C ALA A 35 2.87 -17.71 -7.18
N GLY A 36 3.17 -16.69 -7.99
CA GLY A 36 3.63 -16.85 -9.39
C GLY A 36 5.02 -16.29 -9.67
N GLY A 37 6.07 -17.04 -9.31
CA GLY A 37 7.46 -16.71 -9.63
C GLY A 37 8.40 -17.90 -9.58
N THR A 38 7.95 -19.08 -10.03
CA THR A 38 8.82 -20.24 -10.25
C THR A 38 9.77 -19.99 -11.43
N ALA A 39 10.81 -19.21 -11.19
CA ALA A 39 12.07 -19.21 -11.92
C ALA A 39 13.12 -18.44 -11.09
N GLY A 40 13.57 -19.03 -9.97
CA GLY A 40 14.68 -18.49 -9.19
C GLY A 40 14.34 -18.17 -7.73
N GLY A 41 14.22 -19.24 -6.92
CA GLY A 41 14.69 -19.29 -5.54
C GLY A 41 14.54 -18.04 -4.67
N SER A 42 13.36 -17.83 -4.10
CA SER A 42 13.15 -17.97 -2.65
C SER A 42 11.72 -17.58 -2.34
N SER A 43 10.92 -18.61 -2.09
CA SER A 43 9.76 -18.57 -1.21
C SER A 43 10.24 -18.17 0.18
N GLY A 44 10.68 -16.91 0.35
CA GLY A 44 10.63 -16.29 1.66
C GLY A 44 9.19 -16.42 2.06
N LYS A 45 8.91 -17.18 3.11
CA LYS A 45 7.55 -17.37 3.61
C LYS A 45 7.09 -16.01 4.10
N VAL A 46 6.53 -15.18 3.25
CA VAL A 46 6.01 -13.88 3.65
C VAL A 46 4.58 -14.11 4.11
N ARG A 47 4.24 -13.60 5.30
CA ARG A 47 2.86 -13.59 5.78
C ARG A 47 2.35 -12.16 5.83
N VAL A 48 1.07 -11.99 5.55
CA VAL A 48 0.38 -10.73 5.82
C VAL A 48 0.21 -10.60 7.33
N SER A 49 0.84 -9.60 7.93
CA SER A 49 0.74 -9.33 9.37
C SER A 49 -0.39 -8.37 9.71
N ARG A 50 -0.68 -7.42 8.81
CA ARG A 50 -1.76 -6.46 9.01
C ARG A 50 -2.38 -6.01 7.69
N VAL A 51 -3.69 -6.15 7.57
CA VAL A 51 -4.50 -5.51 6.52
C VAL A 51 -5.28 -4.37 7.15
N SER A 52 -5.37 -3.22 6.48
CA SER A 52 -6.22 -2.13 6.95
C SER A 52 -6.65 -1.21 5.81
N PRO A 53 -7.89 -0.69 5.83
CA PRO A 53 -8.34 0.28 4.84
C PRO A 53 -7.44 1.52 4.90
N LEU A 54 -7.08 2.05 3.73
CA LEU A 54 -6.31 3.28 3.59
C LEU A 54 -7.22 4.47 3.28
N GLY A 55 -8.27 4.25 2.50
CA GLY A 55 -9.27 5.25 2.15
C GLY A 55 -9.55 5.28 0.64
N GLU A 56 -10.28 6.30 0.21
CA GLU A 56 -10.68 6.49 -1.17
C GLU A 56 -9.97 7.70 -1.80
N VAL A 57 -9.57 7.58 -3.06
CA VAL A 57 -8.99 8.63 -3.88
C VAL A 57 -9.75 8.71 -5.20
N THR A 58 -10.29 9.88 -5.52
CA THR A 58 -10.75 10.18 -6.88
C THR A 58 -9.61 10.81 -7.70
N HIS A 59 -9.37 10.28 -8.90
CA HIS A 59 -8.55 10.91 -9.94
C HIS A 59 -9.37 11.15 -11.20
N THR A 60 -9.41 12.39 -11.67
CA THR A 60 -10.12 12.78 -12.89
C THR A 60 -9.11 13.01 -14.00
N PHE A 61 -9.13 12.14 -15.00
CA PHE A 61 -8.56 12.38 -16.31
C PHE A 61 -9.52 13.24 -17.13
N SER A 62 -9.05 13.84 -18.24
CA SER A 62 -9.81 14.83 -19.02
C SER A 62 -11.26 14.45 -19.33
N HIS A 63 -11.58 13.17 -19.47
CA HIS A 63 -12.93 12.67 -19.79
C HIS A 63 -13.38 11.50 -18.91
N VAL A 64 -12.57 11.08 -17.94
CA VAL A 64 -12.84 9.87 -17.16
C VAL A 64 -12.49 10.11 -15.70
N ARG A 65 -13.43 9.78 -14.82
CA ARG A 65 -13.23 9.81 -13.38
C ARG A 65 -12.95 8.39 -12.89
N HIS A 66 -11.77 8.16 -12.32
CA HIS A 66 -11.44 6.94 -11.61
C HIS A 66 -11.55 7.16 -10.11
N THR A 67 -12.21 6.23 -9.43
CA THR A 67 -12.23 6.17 -7.97
C THR A 67 -11.43 4.96 -7.54
N TYR A 68 -10.40 5.19 -6.74
CA TYR A 68 -9.54 4.17 -6.16
C TYR A 68 -9.91 4.00 -4.70
N VAL A 69 -10.30 2.79 -4.31
CA VAL A 69 -10.46 2.41 -2.91
C VAL A 69 -9.25 1.58 -2.52
N ALA A 70 -8.44 2.11 -1.61
CA ALA A 70 -7.12 1.54 -1.29
C ALA A 70 -7.12 0.83 0.06
N GLN A 71 -6.38 -0.28 0.13
CA GLN A 71 -6.00 -0.95 1.36
C GLN A 71 -4.48 -0.94 1.53
N HIS A 72 -4.02 -0.92 2.79
CA HIS A 72 -2.61 -1.02 3.14
C HIS A 72 -2.37 -2.33 3.87
N GLU A 73 -1.52 -3.16 3.26
CA GLU A 73 -1.08 -4.43 3.79
C GLU A 73 0.38 -4.36 4.24
N VAL A 74 0.65 -4.90 5.43
CA VAL A 74 2.00 -5.06 5.98
C VAL A 74 2.35 -6.53 5.96
N TRP A 75 3.55 -6.82 5.47
CA TRP A 75 4.04 -8.15 5.18
C TRP A 75 5.29 -8.42 6.02
N GLU A 76 5.37 -9.59 6.63
CA GLU A 76 6.50 -10.03 7.46
C GLU A 76 7.17 -11.24 6.82
N THR A 77 8.50 -11.21 6.72
CA THR A 77 9.30 -12.37 6.30
C THR A 77 9.43 -13.34 7.46
N LEU A 78 9.07 -14.61 7.26
CA LEU A 78 9.12 -15.64 8.31
C LEU A 78 10.50 -16.30 8.46
N ASP A 79 11.44 -16.03 7.57
CA ASP A 79 12.82 -16.50 7.71
C ASP A 79 13.70 -15.33 8.19
N GLU A 80 14.70 -15.61 9.04
CA GLU A 80 15.78 -14.69 9.43
C GLU A 80 16.77 -14.45 8.26
N VAL A 81 16.25 -14.34 7.04
CA VAL A 81 17.05 -14.23 5.82
C VAL A 81 17.32 -12.76 5.55
N SER A 82 18.60 -12.41 5.70
CA SER A 82 19.42 -11.52 4.86
C SER A 82 18.67 -10.43 4.07
N ASP A 83 19.15 -9.18 4.18
CA ASP A 83 18.68 -7.93 3.54
C ASP A 83 18.36 -7.95 2.02
N GLU A 84 18.38 -9.10 1.35
CA GLU A 84 18.15 -9.34 -0.07
C GLU A 84 16.67 -9.58 -0.46
N VAL A 85 15.70 -9.10 0.32
CA VAL A 85 14.30 -8.99 -0.17
C VAL A 85 14.17 -7.88 -1.22
N SER A 86 15.17 -7.01 -1.30
CA SER A 86 15.17 -5.70 -1.94
C SER A 86 15.08 -5.68 -3.48
N GLU A 87 15.24 -6.79 -4.18
CA GLU A 87 15.38 -6.76 -5.66
C GLU A 87 14.52 -7.77 -6.43
N LYS A 88 13.58 -8.47 -5.77
CA LYS A 88 12.78 -9.48 -6.45
C LYS A 88 11.76 -8.84 -7.39
N ARG A 89 12.00 -9.01 -8.69
CA ARG A 89 11.00 -8.87 -9.76
C ARG A 89 10.24 -10.18 -9.87
N GLY A 90 8.93 -10.12 -10.02
CA GLY A 90 8.09 -11.27 -10.37
C GLY A 90 7.12 -10.90 -11.47
N GLY A 91 6.52 -11.91 -12.11
CA GLY A 91 5.76 -11.70 -13.35
C GLY A 91 6.65 -11.31 -14.54
N GLY A 92 6.14 -11.46 -15.77
CA GLY A 92 6.89 -11.24 -17.01
C GLY A 92 7.34 -12.50 -17.76
N GLY A 93 7.05 -13.71 -17.22
CA GLY A 93 7.23 -14.96 -17.97
C GLY A 93 6.22 -15.13 -19.11
N THR A 94 6.56 -15.97 -20.10
CA THR A 94 5.70 -16.39 -21.23
C THR A 94 4.28 -16.71 -20.73
N GLY A 95 3.32 -15.84 -21.05
CA GLY A 95 1.94 -15.96 -20.58
C GLY A 95 1.22 -14.63 -20.27
N GLY A 96 1.91 -13.48 -20.38
CA GLY A 96 1.25 -12.16 -20.24
C GLY A 96 0.99 -11.73 -18.79
N ALA A 97 1.62 -12.38 -17.80
CA ALA A 97 1.58 -11.94 -16.41
C ALA A 97 2.31 -10.58 -16.27
N ARG A 98 1.66 -9.59 -15.64
CA ARG A 98 2.23 -8.25 -15.43
C ARG A 98 3.49 -8.34 -14.56
N GLU A 99 4.55 -7.66 -14.99
CA GLU A 99 5.78 -7.49 -14.19
C GLU A 99 5.46 -6.67 -12.94
N TRP A 100 5.98 -7.11 -11.79
CA TRP A 100 5.90 -6.44 -10.51
C TRP A 100 7.26 -6.50 -9.81
N ARG A 101 7.50 -5.58 -8.88
CA ARG A 101 8.73 -5.56 -8.07
C ARG A 101 8.48 -4.88 -6.72
N TRP A 102 9.24 -5.29 -5.72
CA TRP A 102 9.36 -4.51 -4.48
C TRP A 102 10.19 -3.26 -4.74
N VAL A 103 9.84 -2.16 -4.08
CA VAL A 103 10.53 -0.88 -4.21
C VAL A 103 10.62 -0.20 -2.84
N THR A 104 11.71 0.53 -2.63
CA THR A 104 11.87 1.38 -1.45
C THR A 104 11.01 2.65 -1.56
N ALA A 105 10.76 3.30 -0.43
CA ALA A 105 10.06 4.59 -0.39
C ALA A 105 10.80 5.66 -1.23
N THR A 106 12.13 5.65 -1.21
CA THR A 106 12.97 6.57 -1.99
C THR A 106 12.86 6.32 -3.49
N GLU A 107 12.79 5.05 -3.91
CA GLU A 107 12.57 4.72 -5.32
C GLU A 107 11.18 5.16 -5.81
N LEU A 108 10.14 5.02 -4.98
CA LEU A 108 8.79 5.50 -5.33
C LEU A 108 8.75 6.99 -5.66
N GLU A 109 9.62 7.80 -5.05
CA GLU A 109 9.69 9.24 -5.34
C GLU A 109 10.29 9.56 -6.72
N THR A 110 11.16 8.67 -7.22
CA THR A 110 11.85 8.85 -8.51
C THR A 110 11.19 8.08 -9.65
N LEU A 111 10.34 7.11 -9.33
CA LEU A 111 9.62 6.32 -10.33
C LEU A 111 8.59 7.15 -11.08
N GLY A 112 8.43 6.82 -12.36
CA GLY A 112 7.33 7.30 -13.19
C GLY A 112 6.00 6.72 -12.69
N LEU A 113 5.43 7.33 -11.66
CA LEU A 113 4.10 6.99 -11.12
C LEU A 113 3.02 7.89 -11.70
N SER A 114 1.86 7.30 -11.97
CA SER A 114 0.67 8.07 -12.34
C SER A 114 0.22 8.99 -11.20
N SER A 115 -0.45 10.08 -11.54
CA SER A 115 -1.00 11.04 -10.59
C SER A 115 -2.00 10.42 -9.61
N GLY A 116 -2.75 9.39 -10.03
CA GLY A 116 -3.62 8.60 -9.15
C GLY A 116 -2.83 7.82 -8.11
N VAL A 117 -1.76 7.13 -8.55
CA VAL A 117 -0.87 6.35 -7.69
C VAL A 117 -0.15 7.24 -6.68
N ARG A 118 0.31 8.44 -7.10
CA ARG A 118 0.91 9.44 -6.19
C ARG A 118 -0.04 9.85 -5.07
N LYS A 119 -1.31 10.09 -5.36
CA LYS A 119 -2.32 10.43 -4.34
C LYS A 119 -2.53 9.31 -3.32
N ILE A 120 -2.50 8.04 -3.75
CA ILE A 120 -2.59 6.88 -2.84
C ILE A 120 -1.34 6.82 -1.93
N TYR A 121 -0.15 7.02 -2.50
CA TYR A 121 1.10 7.07 -1.73
C TYR A 121 1.11 8.22 -0.70
N GLU A 122 0.56 9.38 -1.05
CA GLU A 122 0.39 10.50 -0.12
C GLU A 122 -0.55 10.15 1.05
N LEU A 123 -1.66 9.44 0.80
CA LEU A 123 -2.56 8.97 1.87
C LEU A 123 -1.82 8.05 2.85
N LEU A 124 -1.03 7.11 2.32
CA LEU A 124 -0.21 6.22 3.14
C LEU A 124 0.77 7.01 4.00
N THR A 125 1.51 7.94 3.38
CA THR A 125 2.50 8.77 4.06
C THR A 125 1.88 9.63 5.16
N LYS A 126 0.72 10.25 4.89
CA LYS A 126 -0.03 11.04 5.88
C LYS A 126 -0.46 10.19 7.08
N ARG A 127 -0.98 8.98 6.83
CA ARG A 127 -1.39 8.04 7.88
C ARG A 127 -0.22 7.59 8.76
N GLU A 128 0.92 7.27 8.15
CA GLU A 128 2.10 6.85 8.91
C GLU A 128 2.72 8.01 9.72
N LYS A 129 2.70 9.24 9.20
CA LYS A 129 3.08 10.44 9.96
C LYS A 129 2.14 10.71 11.14
N ALA A 130 0.83 10.54 10.96
CA ALA A 130 -0.16 10.71 12.02
C ALA A 130 0.03 9.70 13.17
N LYS A 131 0.52 8.48 12.88
CA LYS A 131 0.86 7.48 13.91
C LYS A 131 2.14 7.82 14.70
N LYS A 132 3.11 8.45 14.04
CA LYS A 132 4.41 8.84 14.64
C LYS A 132 4.35 10.17 15.40
N ALA A 133 3.30 10.98 15.20
CA ALA A 133 3.11 12.20 15.96
C ALA A 133 3.00 11.86 17.46
N PRO A 134 3.81 12.47 18.33
CA PRO A 134 3.64 12.32 19.77
C PRO A 134 2.20 12.68 20.10
N ARG A 135 1.48 11.79 20.80
CA ARG A 135 0.26 12.15 21.51
C ARG A 135 0.63 13.10 22.65
N GLU A 136 1.11 14.30 22.34
CA GLU A 136 0.99 15.44 23.24
C GLU A 136 -0.49 15.74 23.33
N SER A 137 -1.19 14.94 24.14
CA SER A 137 -2.58 15.17 24.46
C SER A 137 -2.67 16.58 25.03
N ALA A 138 -3.42 17.46 24.35
CA ALA A 138 -3.70 18.83 24.81
C ALA A 138 -4.23 18.85 26.26
N ILE A 139 -4.77 17.73 26.72
CA ILE A 139 -5.18 17.47 28.10
C ILE A 139 -4.00 17.54 29.09
N GLY A 140 -2.81 17.01 28.76
CA GLY A 140 -1.63 17.06 29.63
C GLY A 140 -1.16 18.49 29.92
N LYS A 141 -1.29 19.39 28.92
CA LYS A 141 -0.97 20.83 29.08
C LYS A 141 -2.01 21.58 29.93
N LEU A 142 -3.28 21.15 29.91
CA LEU A 142 -4.34 21.74 30.74
C LEU A 142 -4.21 21.40 32.22
N PHE A 143 -3.77 20.19 32.57
CA PHE A 143 -3.55 19.80 33.97
C PHE A 143 -2.24 20.34 34.56
N ALA A 144 -1.18 20.47 33.76
CA ALA A 144 0.07 21.11 34.21
C ALA A 144 -0.10 22.62 34.51
N LYS A 145 -1.04 23.30 33.84
CA LYS A 145 -1.32 24.73 34.07
C LYS A 145 -2.10 24.98 35.37
N LYS A 146 -2.82 23.99 35.90
CA LYS A 146 -3.51 24.11 37.20
C LYS A 146 -2.58 23.93 38.42
N ALA A 147 -1.45 23.23 38.26
CA ALA A 147 -0.52 22.96 39.35
C ALA A 147 0.38 24.17 39.72
N LYS A 148 0.47 25.21 38.88
CA LYS A 148 1.27 26.42 39.13
C LYS A 148 0.47 27.65 39.59
N ARG A 149 -0.84 27.49 39.87
CA ARG A 149 -1.72 28.62 40.22
C ARG A 149 -2.45 28.38 41.55
N GLY A 150 -1.72 27.82 42.51
CA GLY A 150 -2.14 27.66 43.90
C GLY A 150 -0.94 27.90 44.80
N GLU A 151 -0.53 29.16 44.89
CA GLU A 151 0.20 29.73 46.04
C GLU A 151 -0.72 30.78 46.64
#